data_AF-C5PDA3-F1
#
_entry.id   AF-C5PDA3-F1
#
_cell.length_a   1.000
_cell.length_b   1.000
_cell.length_c   1.000
_cell.angle_alpha   90.00
_cell.angle_beta   90.00
_cell.angle_gamma   90.00
#
_symmetry.space_group_name_H-M   'P 1'
#
loop_
_entity.id
_entity.type
_entity.pdbx_description
1 polymer ?
#
loop_
_entity_poly.entity_id
_entity_poly.type
_entity_poly.pdbx_seq_one_letter_code
_entity_poly.pdbx_strand_id
1 'polypeptide(L)'
;MKTLESLTAQYRPGSLTGRTLEDLSRLGGESILSKLPPRYFPGTLKLPTCIAATVNALITHGTALPFIHREPGKPELINALYSYYAGQVLGAEKLKYKINKTMRPIDLPMEQINARERGRADKYMHVISTVLKHFLAEIPGGIFGSVRLFHALEGIYANEFSHMSSRYDPGRKHYLPEIAPSLAAKVRMIALAMMALTTDAQLELIFSIFGLLAVTADESHVMKQFHYDCLHPKLECDRCAGLTDSIQLGEDFGHLLCGIREPESAVGCKTYQETHAANIATMLIILWKDISRQFCRWELIEA
;
A
#
# COMPACT_ATOMS: atom_id res chain seq x y z
N MET A 1 -3.43 8.24 48.51
CA MET A 1 -2.69 7.69 47.37
C MET A 1 -3.72 7.31 46.30
N LYS A 2 -3.99 8.19 45.32
CA LYS A 2 -4.96 7.93 44.24
C LYS A 2 -4.18 7.62 42.97
N THR A 3 -4.32 6.39 42.47
CA THR A 3 -3.82 5.91 41.19
C THR A 3 -4.47 6.71 40.07
N LEU A 4 -3.67 7.49 39.35
CA LEU A 4 -4.07 8.14 38.11
C LEU A 4 -3.80 7.11 37.00
N GLU A 5 -4.72 6.16 36.82
CA GLU A 5 -4.81 5.47 35.54
C GLU A 5 -5.06 6.55 34.49
N SER A 6 -4.01 6.92 33.77
CA SER A 6 -4.10 7.72 32.56
C SER A 6 -5.14 7.04 31.67
N LEU A 7 -6.36 7.58 31.61
CA LEU A 7 -7.36 7.26 30.61
C LEU A 7 -6.73 7.56 29.25
N THR A 8 -6.05 6.58 28.66
CA THR A 8 -5.55 6.67 27.30
C THR A 8 -6.77 6.87 26.43
N ALA A 9 -6.88 8.06 25.82
CA ALA A 9 -7.98 8.37 24.92
C ALA A 9 -8.05 7.25 23.86
N GLN A 10 -9.21 6.61 23.75
CA GLN A 10 -9.44 5.60 22.72
C GLN A 10 -9.89 6.29 21.44
N TYR A 11 -9.15 6.04 20.37
CA TYR A 11 -9.44 6.56 19.03
C TYR A 11 -9.93 5.44 18.14
N ARG A 12 -10.92 5.72 17.30
CA ARG A 12 -11.51 4.77 16.35
C ARG A 12 -11.03 5.07 14.93
N PRO A 13 -11.02 4.08 14.02
CA PRO A 13 -10.86 4.34 12.60
C PRO A 13 -11.70 5.54 12.14
N GLY A 14 -11.08 6.45 11.39
CA GLY A 14 -11.64 7.75 11.02
C GLY A 14 -11.13 8.94 11.85
N SER A 15 -10.46 8.71 12.98
CA SER A 15 -9.98 9.81 13.86
C SER A 15 -8.83 10.64 13.25
N LEU A 16 -8.16 10.12 12.22
CA LEU A 16 -7.08 10.77 11.49
C LEU A 16 -7.52 11.27 10.10
N THR A 17 -8.81 11.22 9.79
CA THR A 17 -9.36 11.66 8.50
C THR A 17 -8.92 13.08 8.18
N GLY A 18 -8.39 13.26 6.97
CA GLY A 18 -7.97 14.58 6.49
C GLY A 18 -6.54 14.97 6.88
N ARG A 19 -5.79 14.12 7.59
CA ARG A 19 -4.38 14.34 7.89
C ARG A 19 -3.52 13.99 6.67
N THR A 20 -2.68 14.92 6.25
CA THR A 20 -1.71 14.73 5.17
C THR A 20 -0.62 13.73 5.58
N LEU A 21 0.09 13.15 4.61
CA LEU A 21 1.25 12.29 4.90
C LEU A 21 2.30 13.06 5.71
N GLU A 22 2.49 14.34 5.40
CA GLU A 22 3.40 15.23 6.10
C GLU A 22 2.98 15.45 7.56
N ASP A 23 1.67 15.62 7.82
CA ASP A 23 1.16 15.72 9.20
C ASP A 23 1.35 14.42 9.99
N LEU A 24 1.10 13.28 9.35
CA LEU A 24 1.30 11.97 9.98
C LEU A 24 2.78 11.74 10.30
N SER A 25 3.70 12.07 9.39
CA SER A 25 5.14 12.00 9.63
C SER A 25 5.61 12.98 10.71
N ARG A 26 5.12 14.22 10.69
CA ARG A 26 5.51 15.26 11.64
C ARG A 26 5.05 14.94 13.07
N LEU A 27 3.80 14.52 13.23
CA LEU A 27 3.15 14.30 14.53
C LEU A 27 3.30 12.87 15.05
N GLY A 28 3.08 11.88 14.17
CA GLY A 28 3.16 10.46 14.49
C GLY A 28 4.58 9.92 14.43
N GLY A 29 5.45 10.56 13.64
CA GLY A 29 6.83 10.16 13.41
C GLY A 29 7.03 9.59 12.02
N GLU A 30 8.27 9.65 11.55
CA GLU A 30 8.74 9.09 10.30
C GLU A 30 9.60 7.85 10.59
N SER A 31 9.49 6.84 9.73
CA SER A 31 10.29 5.62 9.78
C SER A 31 10.81 5.27 8.40
N ILE A 32 11.99 4.66 8.37
CA ILE A 32 12.72 4.32 7.15
C ILE A 32 12.58 2.83 6.85
N LEU A 33 12.16 2.50 5.64
CA LEU A 33 12.15 1.15 5.10
C LEU A 33 13.36 0.94 4.17
N SER A 34 14.42 0.31 4.68
CA SER A 34 15.70 0.15 3.97
C SER A 34 16.08 -1.29 3.61
N LYS A 35 15.35 -2.30 4.12
CA LYS A 35 15.62 -3.73 3.86
C LYS A 35 14.55 -4.36 2.98
N LEU A 36 14.14 -3.64 1.96
CA LEU A 36 13.08 -4.05 1.05
C LEU A 36 13.66 -4.80 -0.17
N PRO A 37 12.99 -5.84 -0.69
CA PRO A 37 13.49 -6.53 -1.89
C PRO A 37 13.54 -5.57 -3.09
N PRO A 38 14.72 -5.31 -3.70
CA PRO A 38 14.90 -4.25 -4.72
C PRO A 38 14.05 -4.40 -5.98
N ARG A 39 13.53 -5.62 -6.23
CA ARG A 39 12.65 -5.91 -7.37
C ARG A 39 11.24 -5.32 -7.23
N TYR A 40 10.82 -4.96 -6.01
CA TYR A 40 9.50 -4.39 -5.74
C TYR A 40 9.56 -3.00 -5.11
N PHE A 41 10.72 -2.56 -4.63
CA PHE A 41 10.83 -1.28 -3.95
C PHE A 41 12.01 -0.52 -4.51
N PRO A 42 11.78 0.65 -5.12
CA PRO A 42 12.86 1.49 -5.59
C PRO A 42 13.46 2.21 -4.38
N GLY A 43 14.67 1.79 -3.99
CA GLY A 43 15.47 2.43 -2.95
C GLY A 43 14.89 2.39 -1.53
N THR A 44 15.38 3.31 -0.70
CA THR A 44 14.97 3.50 0.69
C THR A 44 13.73 4.41 0.75
N LEU A 45 12.68 3.99 1.46
CA LEU A 45 11.42 4.75 1.58
C LEU A 45 11.26 5.37 2.97
N LYS A 46 10.72 6.59 3.06
CA LYS A 46 10.46 7.34 4.30
C LYS A 46 8.97 7.61 4.45
N LEU A 47 8.33 6.85 5.33
CA LEU A 47 6.87 6.91 5.50
C LEU A 47 6.51 7.34 6.93
N PRO A 48 5.28 7.84 7.14
CA PRO A 48 4.73 7.92 8.49
C PRO A 48 4.84 6.57 9.19
N THR A 49 5.29 6.56 10.45
CA THR A 49 5.58 5.34 11.22
C THR A 49 4.39 4.38 11.26
N CYS A 50 3.16 4.90 11.35
CA CYS A 50 1.95 4.07 11.35
C CYS A 50 1.77 3.25 10.06
N ILE A 51 2.20 3.78 8.92
CA ILE A 51 2.20 3.10 7.63
C ILE A 51 3.44 2.23 7.50
N ALA A 52 4.62 2.77 7.78
CA ALA A 52 5.89 2.03 7.68
C ALA A 52 5.87 0.73 8.50
N ALA A 53 5.43 0.80 9.75
CA ALA A 53 5.40 -0.35 10.65
C ALA A 53 4.42 -1.44 10.20
N THR A 54 3.25 -1.04 9.68
CA THR A 54 2.25 -1.99 9.17
C THR A 54 2.71 -2.62 7.86
N VAL A 55 3.27 -1.85 6.93
CA VAL A 55 3.86 -2.36 5.69
C VAL A 55 5.01 -3.32 5.98
N ASN A 56 5.96 -2.95 6.84
CA ASN A 56 7.11 -3.79 7.19
C ASN A 56 6.66 -5.15 7.78
N ALA A 57 5.68 -5.14 8.68
CA ALA A 57 5.16 -6.37 9.27
C ALA A 57 4.47 -7.27 8.24
N LEU A 58 3.69 -6.68 7.33
CA LEU A 58 3.02 -7.43 6.26
C LEU A 58 4.01 -8.03 5.26
N ILE A 59 5.06 -7.30 4.89
CA ILE A 59 6.14 -7.82 4.03
C ILE A 59 6.87 -8.99 4.71
N THR A 60 7.09 -8.88 6.03
CA THR A 60 7.87 -9.89 6.75
C THR A 60 7.05 -11.16 7.06
N HIS A 61 5.73 -11.04 7.23
CA HIS A 61 4.91 -12.11 7.81
C HIS A 61 3.55 -12.36 7.13
N GLY A 62 3.09 -11.48 6.23
CA GLY A 62 1.71 -11.49 5.72
C GLY A 62 1.53 -11.85 4.24
N THR A 63 2.59 -11.80 3.43
CA THR A 63 2.57 -11.88 1.95
C THR A 63 2.07 -13.21 1.37
N ALA A 64 2.19 -14.32 2.11
CA ALA A 64 1.68 -15.64 1.72
C ALA A 64 0.56 -16.18 2.65
N LEU A 65 -0.11 -15.27 3.37
CA LEU A 65 -1.18 -15.65 4.29
C LEU A 65 -2.53 -15.73 3.54
N PRO A 66 -3.31 -16.81 3.69
CA PRO A 66 -4.65 -16.90 3.11
C PRO A 66 -5.56 -15.75 3.57
N PHE A 67 -6.33 -15.22 2.63
CA PHE A 67 -7.31 -14.15 2.80
C PHE A 67 -6.75 -12.83 3.35
N ILE A 68 -5.42 -12.66 3.29
CA ILE A 68 -4.79 -11.39 3.65
C ILE A 68 -5.36 -10.26 2.78
N HIS A 69 -5.52 -9.09 3.38
CA HIS A 69 -6.19 -7.91 2.81
C HIS A 69 -7.70 -8.01 2.57
N ARG A 70 -8.25 -9.21 2.39
CA ARG A 70 -9.70 -9.43 2.25
C ARG A 70 -10.40 -9.54 3.60
N GLU A 71 -9.96 -10.47 4.44
CA GLU A 71 -10.61 -10.72 5.72
C GLU A 71 -10.23 -9.67 6.78
N PRO A 72 -11.21 -9.08 7.47
CA PRO A 72 -10.93 -8.15 8.55
C PRO A 72 -10.35 -8.90 9.76
N GLY A 73 -9.43 -8.23 10.45
CA GLY A 73 -8.98 -8.69 11.76
C GLY A 73 -10.06 -8.54 12.85
N LYS A 74 -9.74 -8.96 14.07
CA LYS A 74 -10.64 -8.79 15.22
C LYS A 74 -10.86 -7.30 15.53
N PRO A 75 -12.11 -6.80 15.62
CA PRO A 75 -12.40 -5.38 15.82
C PRO A 75 -11.74 -4.76 17.05
N GLU A 76 -11.64 -5.50 18.15
CA GLU A 76 -11.02 -5.03 19.40
C GLU A 76 -9.53 -4.75 19.21
N LEU A 77 -8.84 -5.62 18.47
CA LEU A 77 -7.42 -5.49 18.16
C LEU A 77 -7.17 -4.41 17.11
N ILE A 78 -8.06 -4.28 16.12
CA ILE A 78 -8.02 -3.19 15.14
C ILE A 78 -8.12 -1.84 15.86
N ASN A 79 -9.14 -1.67 16.71
CA ASN A 79 -9.33 -0.43 17.46
C ASN A 79 -8.15 -0.14 18.39
N ALA A 80 -7.59 -1.17 19.05
CA ALA A 80 -6.44 -0.99 19.93
C ALA A 80 -5.18 -0.55 19.16
N LEU A 81 -4.84 -1.23 18.06
CA LEU A 81 -3.67 -0.91 17.24
C LEU A 81 -3.82 0.45 16.54
N TYR A 82 -5.00 0.74 16.00
CA TYR A 82 -5.30 2.05 15.42
C TYR A 82 -5.18 3.16 16.49
N SER A 83 -5.80 2.95 17.66
CA SER A 83 -5.79 3.93 18.75
C SER A 83 -4.38 4.23 19.27
N TYR A 84 -3.48 3.25 19.23
CA TYR A 84 -2.09 3.45 19.59
C TYR A 84 -1.43 4.50 18.68
N TYR A 85 -1.53 4.35 17.36
CA TYR A 85 -0.96 5.31 16.41
C TYR A 85 -1.70 6.64 16.38
N ALA A 86 -3.02 6.61 16.39
CA ALA A 86 -3.83 7.83 16.43
C ALA A 86 -3.57 8.65 17.70
N GLY A 87 -3.35 7.97 18.84
CA GLY A 87 -2.95 8.63 20.08
C GLY A 87 -1.59 9.31 20.01
N GLN A 88 -0.65 8.82 19.21
CA GLN A 88 0.62 9.51 18.96
C GLN A 88 0.40 10.80 18.19
N VAL A 89 -0.35 10.75 17.10
CA VAL A 89 -0.63 11.91 16.24
C VAL A 89 -1.44 12.97 16.99
N LEU A 90 -2.59 12.57 17.55
CA LEU A 90 -3.54 13.47 18.21
C LEU A 90 -3.08 13.91 19.61
N GLY A 91 -2.25 13.10 20.27
CA GLY A 91 -1.57 13.49 21.51
C GLY A 91 -0.52 14.57 21.26
N ALA A 92 0.31 14.39 20.22
CA ALA A 92 1.31 15.36 19.81
C ALA A 92 0.69 16.70 19.37
N GLU A 93 -0.45 16.67 18.68
CA GLU A 93 -1.19 17.87 18.26
C GLU A 93 -1.62 18.74 19.47
N LYS A 94 -2.06 18.11 20.56
CA LYS A 94 -2.50 18.80 21.79
C LYS A 94 -1.36 19.56 22.48
N LEU A 95 -0.11 19.18 22.24
CA LEU A 95 1.04 19.75 22.93
C LEU A 95 1.45 21.14 22.41
N LYS A 96 0.84 21.67 21.33
CA LYS A 96 1.02 23.04 20.76
C LYS A 96 2.46 23.49 20.45
N TYR A 97 3.49 22.72 20.78
CA TYR A 97 4.88 23.00 20.43
C TYR A 97 5.13 22.70 18.95
N LYS A 98 6.04 23.46 18.31
CA LYS A 98 6.55 23.18 16.95
C LYS A 98 7.34 21.87 16.97
N ILE A 99 6.67 20.74 16.80
CA ILE A 99 7.32 19.47 16.47
C ILE A 99 7.75 19.58 15.01
N ASN A 100 9.06 19.73 14.79
CA ASN A 100 9.63 19.85 13.44
C ASN A 100 9.74 18.49 12.75
N LYS A 101 10.14 17.44 13.48
CA LYS A 101 10.23 16.05 12.99
C LYS A 101 10.37 15.08 14.17
N THR A 102 9.69 13.94 14.13
CA THR A 102 9.89 12.85 15.10
C THR A 102 10.36 11.62 14.35
N MET A 103 11.43 10.95 14.79
CA MET A 103 11.81 9.63 14.28
C MET A 103 11.32 8.57 15.24
N ARG A 104 10.69 7.51 14.75
CA ARG A 104 10.29 6.37 15.58
C ARG A 104 10.81 5.05 15.02
N PRO A 105 11.14 4.08 15.91
CA PRO A 105 11.38 2.71 15.49
C PRO A 105 10.17 2.18 14.72
N ILE A 106 10.45 1.31 13.75
CA ILE A 106 9.43 0.66 12.93
C ILE A 106 8.75 -0.51 13.63
N ASP A 107 9.17 -0.82 14.87
CA ASP A 107 8.66 -1.93 15.63
C ASP A 107 7.18 -1.73 15.98
N LEU A 108 6.37 -2.70 15.59
CA LEU A 108 4.99 -2.77 16.05
C LEU A 108 4.98 -2.90 17.59
N PRO A 109 3.95 -2.38 18.28
CA PRO A 109 3.75 -2.59 19.73
C PRO A 109 3.31 -4.04 20.04
N MET A 110 4.09 -5.01 19.56
CA MET A 110 3.83 -6.45 19.62
C MET A 110 3.73 -6.93 21.05
N GLU A 111 4.56 -6.44 21.97
CA GLU A 111 4.51 -6.86 23.38
C GLU A 111 3.20 -6.46 24.07
N GLN A 112 2.65 -5.27 23.76
CA GLN A 112 1.40 -4.79 24.35
C GLN A 112 0.17 -5.52 23.79
N ILE A 113 0.24 -6.00 22.55
CA ILE A 113 -0.89 -6.60 21.85
C ILE A 113 -0.84 -8.14 21.93
N ASN A 114 0.35 -8.75 21.93
CA ASN A 114 0.56 -10.21 22.06
C ASN A 114 0.37 -10.73 23.49
N ALA A 115 0.39 -9.87 24.51
CA ALA A 115 0.01 -10.27 25.87
C ALA A 115 -1.40 -10.88 25.94
N ARG A 116 -2.26 -10.57 24.95
CA ARG A 116 -3.66 -11.04 24.88
C ARG A 116 -3.86 -12.30 24.02
N GLU A 117 -2.96 -12.66 23.09
CA GLU A 117 -3.18 -13.78 22.15
C GLU A 117 -1.89 -14.53 21.76
N ARG A 118 -1.23 -15.18 22.72
CA ARG A 118 -0.11 -16.10 22.41
C ARG A 118 -0.61 -17.25 21.51
N GLY A 119 -0.05 -17.36 20.30
CA GLY A 119 -0.21 -18.52 19.41
C GLY A 119 -0.91 -18.29 18.07
N ARG A 120 -1.21 -17.04 17.66
CA ARG A 120 -1.93 -16.75 16.40
C ARG A 120 -1.34 -15.57 15.61
N ALA A 121 -0.03 -15.59 15.33
CA ALA A 121 0.66 -14.55 14.56
C ALA A 121 -0.05 -14.24 13.23
N ASP A 122 -0.52 -15.28 12.53
CA ASP A 122 -1.29 -15.20 11.30
C ASP A 122 -2.54 -14.32 11.43
N LYS A 123 -3.35 -14.52 12.48
CA LYS A 123 -4.58 -13.72 12.70
C LYS A 123 -4.28 -12.26 12.96
N TYR A 124 -3.10 -11.97 13.51
CA TYR A 124 -2.69 -10.60 13.76
C TYR A 124 -2.30 -9.85 12.47
N MET A 125 -1.88 -10.56 11.42
CA MET A 125 -1.64 -9.93 10.11
C MET A 125 -2.91 -9.39 9.47
N HIS A 126 -4.07 -10.02 9.67
CA HIS A 126 -5.36 -9.46 9.24
C HIS A 126 -5.70 -8.17 10.00
N VAL A 127 -5.36 -8.08 11.29
CA VAL A 127 -5.50 -6.84 12.08
C VAL A 127 -4.63 -5.73 11.49
N ILE A 128 -3.33 -6.02 11.28
CA ILE A 128 -2.38 -5.06 10.71
C ILE A 128 -2.83 -4.61 9.32
N SER A 129 -3.24 -5.55 8.45
CA SER A 129 -3.75 -5.23 7.13
C SER A 129 -4.99 -4.36 7.18
N THR A 130 -5.91 -4.60 8.12
CA THR A 130 -7.13 -3.80 8.24
C THR A 130 -6.81 -2.38 8.72
N VAL A 131 -5.89 -2.27 9.69
CA VAL A 131 -5.42 -0.96 10.19
C VAL A 131 -4.67 -0.18 9.12
N LEU A 132 -3.82 -0.83 8.30
CA LEU A 132 -3.19 -0.20 7.15
C LEU A 132 -4.25 0.38 6.19
N LYS A 133 -5.27 -0.41 5.82
CA LYS A 133 -6.36 0.07 4.96
C LYS A 133 -7.10 1.26 5.55
N HIS A 134 -7.30 1.30 6.87
CA HIS A 134 -7.88 2.48 7.53
C HIS A 134 -7.00 3.72 7.39
N PHE A 135 -5.68 3.61 7.61
CA PHE A 135 -4.77 4.74 7.38
C PHE A 135 -4.80 5.21 5.92
N LEU A 136 -4.81 4.29 4.96
CA LEU A 136 -4.88 4.62 3.53
C LEU A 136 -6.19 5.32 3.15
N ALA A 137 -7.32 4.88 3.71
CA ALA A 137 -8.63 5.47 3.45
C ALA A 137 -8.77 6.90 4.00
N GLU A 138 -8.00 7.24 5.03
CA GLU A 138 -8.07 8.54 5.73
C GLU A 138 -7.13 9.60 5.14
N ILE A 139 -6.21 9.20 4.26
CA ILE A 139 -5.29 10.12 3.57
C ILE A 139 -6.04 10.95 2.53
N PRO A 140 -5.90 12.29 2.55
CA PRO A 140 -6.42 13.16 1.50
C PRO A 140 -5.94 12.73 0.12
N GLY A 141 -6.86 12.50 -0.81
CA GLY A 141 -6.52 12.05 -2.16
C GLY A 141 -6.10 10.58 -2.28
N GLY A 142 -6.07 9.80 -1.17
CA GLY A 142 -5.83 8.36 -1.17
C GLY A 142 -4.38 7.98 -1.49
N ILE A 143 -4.17 6.75 -1.98
CA ILE A 143 -2.84 6.24 -2.34
C ILE A 143 -2.18 7.06 -3.45
N PHE A 144 -2.94 7.67 -4.35
CA PHE A 144 -2.38 8.53 -5.40
C PHE A 144 -2.18 9.97 -4.97
N GLY A 145 -2.87 10.45 -3.93
CA GLY A 145 -2.88 11.86 -3.51
C GLY A 145 -3.40 12.84 -4.57
N SER A 146 -3.80 12.35 -5.76
CA SER A 146 -4.04 13.14 -6.95
C SER A 146 -5.03 12.46 -7.88
N VAL A 147 -6.22 13.06 -8.03
CA VAL A 147 -7.24 12.59 -8.99
C VAL A 147 -6.73 12.71 -10.44
N ARG A 148 -5.82 13.65 -10.70
CA ARG A 148 -5.17 13.79 -12.02
C ARG A 148 -4.33 12.56 -12.37
N LEU A 149 -3.62 11.99 -11.39
CA LEU A 149 -2.87 10.75 -11.60
C LEU A 149 -3.82 9.61 -11.95
N PHE A 150 -4.95 9.48 -11.24
CA PHE A 150 -5.95 8.45 -11.52
C PHE A 150 -6.44 8.52 -12.98
N HIS A 151 -6.84 9.70 -13.46
CA HIS A 151 -7.31 9.85 -14.84
C HIS A 151 -6.20 9.64 -15.88
N ALA A 152 -4.96 10.02 -15.58
CA ALA A 152 -3.83 9.71 -16.45
C ALA A 152 -3.60 8.20 -16.57
N LEU A 153 -3.67 7.47 -15.46
CA LEU A 153 -3.54 6.01 -15.44
C LEU A 153 -4.72 5.30 -16.07
N GLU A 154 -5.93 5.84 -15.94
CA GLU A 154 -7.13 5.38 -16.66
C GLU A 154 -6.96 5.50 -18.18
N GLY A 155 -6.46 6.65 -18.65
CA GLY A 155 -6.13 6.83 -20.08
C GLY A 155 -5.03 5.88 -20.56
N ILE A 156 -3.99 5.65 -19.76
CA ILE A 156 -2.93 4.67 -20.06
C ILE A 156 -3.46 3.23 -20.05
N TYR A 157 -4.39 2.91 -19.15
CA TYR A 157 -5.02 1.59 -19.08
C TYR A 157 -5.84 1.31 -20.35
N ALA A 158 -6.67 2.26 -20.76
CA ALA A 158 -7.54 2.17 -21.93
C ALA A 158 -6.80 2.17 -23.28
N ASN A 159 -5.55 2.64 -23.32
CA ASN A 159 -4.78 2.74 -24.55
C ASN A 159 -4.08 1.43 -24.94
N GLU A 160 -4.20 1.05 -26.21
CA GLU A 160 -3.45 -0.06 -26.80
C GLU A 160 -2.05 0.38 -27.25
N PHE A 161 -1.02 -0.13 -26.59
CA PHE A 161 0.37 0.18 -26.92
C PHE A 161 0.93 -0.66 -28.08
N SER A 162 0.18 -1.65 -28.56
CA SER A 162 0.54 -2.52 -29.70
C SER A 162 0.80 -1.72 -30.99
N HIS A 163 0.05 -0.64 -31.21
CA HIS A 163 0.14 0.21 -32.39
C HIS A 163 1.13 1.38 -32.25
N MET A 164 1.75 1.56 -31.08
CA MET A 164 2.69 2.64 -30.86
C MET A 164 3.99 2.35 -31.62
N SER A 165 4.24 3.13 -32.67
CA SER A 165 5.52 3.09 -33.37
C SER A 165 6.61 3.62 -32.42
N SER A 166 7.43 2.72 -31.88
CA SER A 166 8.55 3.01 -30.97
C SER A 166 9.46 4.16 -31.47
N ARG A 167 9.48 4.45 -32.77
CA ARG A 167 10.21 5.59 -33.37
C ARG A 167 9.85 6.95 -32.79
N TYR A 168 8.60 7.13 -32.34
CA TYR A 168 8.10 8.42 -31.84
C TYR A 168 8.21 8.56 -30.32
N ASP A 169 8.58 7.50 -29.59
CA ASP A 169 8.92 7.67 -28.17
C ASP A 169 10.36 8.23 -28.06
N PRO A 170 10.55 9.48 -27.59
CA PRO A 170 11.87 10.06 -27.39
C PRO A 170 12.68 9.32 -26.31
N GLY A 171 11.99 8.64 -25.41
CA GLY A 171 12.51 7.90 -24.28
C GLY A 171 12.86 6.44 -24.54
N ARG A 172 12.65 5.92 -25.76
CA ARG A 172 12.90 4.50 -26.10
C ARG A 172 14.29 3.98 -25.77
N LYS A 173 15.29 4.87 -25.73
CA LYS A 173 16.68 4.53 -25.35
C LYS A 173 16.79 4.12 -23.88
N HIS A 174 15.82 4.49 -23.05
CA HIS A 174 15.75 4.18 -21.63
C HIS A 174 14.81 3.01 -21.32
N TYR A 175 14.31 2.30 -22.34
CA TYR A 175 13.50 1.12 -22.15
C TYR A 175 14.28 0.01 -21.44
N LEU A 176 13.56 -0.76 -20.65
CA LEU A 176 14.03 -2.01 -20.08
C LEU A 176 14.26 -3.01 -21.23
N PRO A 177 15.48 -3.53 -21.42
CA PRO A 177 15.83 -4.33 -22.60
C PRO A 177 15.12 -5.69 -22.64
N GLU A 178 14.61 -6.16 -21.51
CA GLU A 178 14.02 -7.50 -21.33
C GLU A 178 12.51 -7.55 -21.60
N ILE A 179 11.86 -6.42 -21.88
CA ILE A 179 10.41 -6.37 -22.12
C ILE A 179 10.10 -5.81 -23.51
N ALA A 180 8.95 -6.22 -24.05
CA ALA A 180 8.51 -5.77 -25.37
C ALA A 180 8.43 -4.23 -25.43
N PRO A 181 8.84 -3.57 -26.55
CA PRO A 181 8.87 -2.12 -26.65
C PRO A 181 7.54 -1.41 -26.34
N SER A 182 6.40 -2.04 -26.69
CA SER A 182 5.06 -1.53 -26.37
C SER A 182 4.81 -1.53 -24.85
N LEU A 183 5.23 -2.60 -24.16
CA LEU A 183 5.12 -2.70 -22.71
C LEU A 183 6.08 -1.73 -22.02
N ALA A 184 7.31 -1.59 -22.53
CA ALA A 184 8.28 -0.61 -22.03
C ALA A 184 7.76 0.83 -22.14
N ALA A 185 7.10 1.17 -23.25
CA ALA A 185 6.44 2.46 -23.42
C ALA A 185 5.34 2.66 -22.37
N LYS A 186 4.49 1.65 -22.14
CA LYS A 186 3.42 1.70 -21.13
C LYS A 186 3.98 1.90 -19.72
N VAL A 187 4.98 1.11 -19.32
CA VAL A 187 5.68 1.21 -18.03
C VAL A 187 6.30 2.60 -17.85
N ARG A 188 6.98 3.11 -18.89
CA ARG A 188 7.57 4.45 -18.87
C ARG A 188 6.51 5.54 -18.70
N MET A 189 5.38 5.45 -19.42
CA MET A 189 4.28 6.42 -19.30
C MET A 189 3.68 6.43 -17.89
N ILE A 190 3.50 5.25 -17.28
CA ILE A 190 3.04 5.12 -15.89
C ILE A 190 4.02 5.80 -14.94
N ALA A 191 5.31 5.50 -15.05
CA ALA A 191 6.34 6.06 -14.18
C ALA A 191 6.43 7.60 -14.33
N LEU A 192 6.38 8.13 -15.56
CA LEU A 192 6.34 9.57 -15.82
C LEU A 192 5.08 10.23 -15.26
N ALA A 193 3.92 9.59 -15.39
CA ALA A 193 2.67 10.11 -14.83
C ALA A 193 2.72 10.19 -13.31
N MET A 194 3.26 9.16 -12.64
CA MET A 194 3.48 9.16 -11.19
C MET A 194 4.37 10.33 -10.78
N MET A 195 5.57 10.46 -11.35
CA MET A 195 6.49 11.56 -11.02
C MET A 195 5.91 12.95 -11.27
N ALA A 196 5.15 13.12 -12.36
CA ALA A 196 4.65 14.43 -12.75
C ALA A 196 3.40 14.87 -11.96
N LEU A 197 2.67 13.94 -11.35
CA LEU A 197 1.34 14.19 -10.80
C LEU A 197 1.21 13.88 -9.30
N THR A 198 2.31 13.54 -8.61
CA THR A 198 2.35 13.29 -7.17
C THR A 198 3.46 14.06 -6.49
N THR A 199 3.39 14.19 -5.16
CA THR A 199 4.51 14.68 -4.34
C THR A 199 5.50 13.54 -4.04
N ASP A 200 6.70 13.86 -3.56
CA ASP A 200 7.69 12.84 -3.17
C ASP A 200 7.16 11.91 -2.07
N ALA A 201 6.53 12.47 -1.02
CA ALA A 201 5.92 11.68 0.06
C ALA A 201 4.84 10.73 -0.45
N GLN A 202 4.04 11.19 -1.41
CA GLN A 202 3.01 10.38 -2.03
C GLN A 202 3.60 9.31 -2.96
N LEU A 203 4.68 9.63 -3.68
CA LEU A 203 5.39 8.69 -4.53
C LEU A 203 6.01 7.56 -3.69
N GLU A 204 6.60 7.88 -2.54
CA GLU A 204 7.10 6.88 -1.59
C GLU A 204 5.96 6.01 -1.02
N LEU A 205 4.78 6.59 -0.76
CA LEU A 205 3.60 5.81 -0.39
C LEU A 205 3.21 4.84 -1.51
N ILE A 206 3.09 5.32 -2.75
CA ILE A 206 2.80 4.48 -3.93
C ILE A 206 3.81 3.34 -4.03
N PHE A 207 5.10 3.64 -3.87
CA PHE A 207 6.15 2.63 -3.87
C PHE A 207 5.96 1.56 -2.81
N SER A 208 5.63 1.98 -1.59
CA SER A 208 5.44 1.07 -0.47
C SER A 208 4.23 0.17 -0.63
N ILE A 209 3.10 0.71 -1.09
CA ILE A 209 1.84 -0.05 -1.19
C ILE A 209 1.88 -0.99 -2.38
N PHE A 210 2.20 -0.52 -3.59
CA PHE A 210 2.24 -1.42 -4.73
C PHE A 210 3.42 -2.40 -4.67
N GLY A 211 4.52 -2.04 -4.01
CA GLY A 211 5.59 -2.98 -3.68
C GLY A 211 5.09 -4.10 -2.78
N LEU A 212 4.38 -3.78 -1.69
CA LEU A 212 3.76 -4.77 -0.82
C LEU A 212 2.78 -5.67 -1.60
N LEU A 213 1.87 -5.09 -2.39
CA LEU A 213 0.87 -5.86 -3.14
C LEU A 213 1.50 -6.78 -4.20
N ALA A 214 2.54 -6.31 -4.89
CA ALA A 214 3.25 -7.12 -5.88
C ALA A 214 4.03 -8.28 -5.24
N VAL A 215 4.66 -8.07 -4.07
CA VAL A 215 5.28 -9.17 -3.30
C VAL A 215 4.22 -10.17 -2.88
N THR A 216 3.11 -9.71 -2.30
CA THR A 216 2.01 -10.58 -1.86
C THR A 216 1.46 -11.44 -3.00
N ALA A 217 1.25 -10.86 -4.18
CA ALA A 217 0.77 -11.59 -5.35
C ALA A 217 1.78 -12.64 -5.83
N ASP A 218 3.07 -12.28 -5.94
CA ASP A 218 4.13 -13.20 -6.38
C ASP A 218 4.33 -14.36 -5.38
N GLU A 219 4.39 -14.07 -4.08
CA GLU A 219 4.57 -15.11 -3.06
C GLU A 219 3.36 -16.04 -2.96
N SER A 220 2.14 -15.47 -3.08
CA SER A 220 0.91 -16.26 -3.18
C SER A 220 0.92 -17.16 -4.41
N HIS A 221 1.39 -16.67 -5.57
CA HIS A 221 1.55 -17.49 -6.77
C HIS A 221 2.55 -18.62 -6.57
N VAL A 222 3.74 -18.34 -6.02
CA VAL A 222 4.78 -19.35 -5.74
C VAL A 222 4.25 -20.41 -4.78
N MET A 223 3.51 -20.02 -3.75
CA MET A 223 2.92 -20.96 -2.80
C MET A 223 1.83 -21.84 -3.46
N LYS A 224 0.97 -21.27 -4.31
CA LYS A 224 -0.01 -22.04 -5.10
C LYS A 224 0.69 -23.06 -6.00
N GLN A 225 1.73 -22.63 -6.71
CA GLN A 225 2.48 -23.49 -7.62
C GLN A 225 3.19 -24.63 -6.87
N PHE A 226 3.89 -24.32 -5.78
CA PHE A 226 4.53 -25.33 -4.94
C PHE A 226 3.53 -26.37 -4.43
N HIS A 227 2.35 -25.94 -3.98
CA HIS A 227 1.32 -26.86 -3.51
C HIS A 227 0.76 -27.74 -4.63
N TYR A 228 0.55 -27.18 -5.84
CA TYR A 228 0.11 -27.93 -7.01
C TYR A 228 1.15 -28.99 -7.43
N ASP A 229 2.42 -28.61 -7.48
CA ASP A 229 3.52 -29.45 -7.96
C ASP A 229 3.92 -30.55 -6.95
N CYS A 230 3.85 -30.28 -5.64
CA CYS A 230 4.39 -31.18 -4.60
C CYS A 230 3.36 -31.91 -3.76
N LEU A 231 2.15 -31.36 -3.55
CA LEU A 231 1.22 -31.89 -2.54
C LEU A 231 -0.04 -32.50 -3.15
N HIS A 232 -0.70 -31.82 -4.11
CA HIS A 232 -1.93 -32.34 -4.73
C HIS A 232 -2.11 -31.82 -6.17
N PRO A 233 -1.91 -32.64 -7.21
CA PRO A 233 -2.09 -32.20 -8.61
C PRO A 233 -3.55 -31.96 -9.02
N LYS A 234 -4.56 -32.34 -8.21
CA LYS A 234 -5.98 -32.43 -8.65
C LYS A 234 -7.07 -32.18 -7.59
N LEU A 235 -6.80 -31.52 -6.46
CA LEU A 235 -7.88 -31.15 -5.52
C LEU A 235 -7.83 -29.66 -5.15
N GLU A 236 -9.03 -29.09 -5.02
CA GLU A 236 -9.26 -27.79 -4.39
C GLU A 236 -8.65 -27.81 -2.98
N CYS A 237 -7.67 -26.94 -2.75
CA CYS A 237 -7.04 -26.77 -1.44
C CYS A 237 -7.56 -25.47 -0.84
N ASP A 238 -8.28 -25.56 0.29
CA ASP A 238 -8.84 -24.40 1.00
C ASP A 238 -7.80 -23.32 1.29
N ARG A 239 -6.56 -23.73 1.61
CA ARG A 239 -5.44 -22.81 1.82
C ARG A 239 -5.04 -22.09 0.54
N CYS A 240 -5.00 -22.79 -0.60
CA CYS A 240 -4.69 -22.19 -1.90
C CYS A 240 -5.83 -21.30 -2.42
N ALA A 241 -7.08 -21.65 -2.12
CA ALA A 241 -8.25 -20.84 -2.45
C ALA A 241 -8.21 -19.48 -1.74
N GLY A 242 -7.64 -19.43 -0.53
CA GLY A 242 -7.45 -18.17 0.19
C GLY A 242 -6.25 -17.34 -0.26
N LEU A 243 -5.30 -17.88 -1.01
CA LEU A 243 -4.16 -17.09 -1.47
C LEU A 243 -4.59 -16.06 -2.52
N THR A 244 -4.21 -14.81 -2.30
CA THR A 244 -4.65 -13.68 -3.12
C THR A 244 -3.85 -13.58 -4.41
N ASP A 245 -4.47 -13.04 -5.47
CA ASP A 245 -3.82 -12.75 -6.75
C ASP A 245 -3.92 -11.25 -7.07
N SER A 246 -3.30 -10.81 -8.16
CA SER A 246 -3.28 -9.39 -8.52
C SER A 246 -4.67 -8.80 -8.77
N ILE A 247 -5.65 -9.61 -9.21
CA ILE A 247 -7.02 -9.15 -9.47
C ILE A 247 -7.71 -8.91 -8.13
N GLN A 248 -7.64 -9.89 -7.23
CA GLN A 248 -8.24 -9.82 -5.90
C GLN A 248 -7.65 -8.66 -5.08
N LEU A 249 -6.32 -8.47 -5.13
CA LEU A 249 -5.68 -7.31 -4.52
C LEU A 249 -6.12 -5.99 -5.16
N GLY A 250 -6.36 -5.99 -6.49
CA GLY A 250 -6.91 -4.85 -7.20
C GLY A 250 -8.31 -4.48 -6.71
N GLU A 251 -9.19 -5.45 -6.52
CA GLU A 251 -10.53 -5.25 -5.94
C GLU A 251 -10.45 -4.71 -4.50
N ASP A 252 -9.57 -5.30 -3.68
CA ASP A 252 -9.44 -4.95 -2.26
C ASP A 252 -8.81 -3.56 -2.03
N PHE A 253 -7.97 -3.06 -2.95
CA PHE A 253 -7.28 -1.76 -2.82
C PHE A 253 -7.75 -0.69 -3.82
N GLY A 254 -8.52 -1.04 -4.85
CA GLY A 254 -8.95 -0.11 -5.88
C GLY A 254 -9.67 1.12 -5.32
N HIS A 255 -10.57 0.91 -4.36
CA HIS A 255 -11.30 1.99 -3.70
C HIS A 255 -10.41 2.93 -2.85
N LEU A 256 -9.17 2.54 -2.55
CA LEU A 256 -8.20 3.34 -1.79
C LEU A 256 -7.28 4.18 -2.69
N LEU A 257 -7.35 4.03 -4.02
CA LEU A 257 -6.49 4.75 -4.95
C LEU A 257 -6.73 6.26 -4.90
N CYS A 258 -8.01 6.65 -4.86
CA CYS A 258 -8.45 8.02 -4.67
C CYS A 258 -9.20 8.09 -3.34
N GLY A 259 -8.78 8.99 -2.45
CA GLY A 259 -9.38 9.17 -1.13
C GLY A 259 -10.84 9.64 -1.20
N ILE A 260 -11.43 9.95 -0.04
CA ILE A 260 -12.84 10.33 0.10
C ILE A 260 -13.18 11.45 -0.89
N ARG A 261 -13.94 11.11 -1.95
CA ARG A 261 -14.50 12.07 -2.89
C ARG A 261 -15.61 12.86 -2.20
N GLU A 262 -15.68 14.16 -2.47
CA GLU A 262 -16.90 14.92 -2.21
C GLU A 262 -18.09 14.22 -2.90
N PRO A 263 -19.28 14.19 -2.26
CA PRO A 263 -20.41 13.43 -2.76
C PRO A 263 -21.03 14.13 -3.96
N GLU A 264 -20.50 13.89 -5.15
CA GLU A 264 -21.20 14.22 -6.39
C GLU A 264 -22.01 13.04 -6.90
N SER A 265 -23.28 13.35 -7.18
CA SER A 265 -24.41 12.49 -7.50
C SER A 265 -24.18 11.52 -8.65
N ALA A 266 -24.40 10.21 -8.42
CA ALA A 266 -25.14 9.28 -9.28
C ALA A 266 -24.88 7.83 -8.86
N VAL A 267 -25.94 7.09 -8.52
CA VAL A 267 -25.89 5.67 -8.09
C VAL A 267 -25.31 4.74 -9.18
N GLY A 268 -25.33 5.15 -10.45
CA GLY A 268 -24.67 4.42 -11.55
C GLY A 268 -23.18 4.75 -11.78
N CYS A 269 -22.69 5.89 -11.27
CA CYS A 269 -21.30 6.33 -11.46
C CYS A 269 -20.34 5.63 -10.47
N LYS A 270 -20.81 5.27 -9.27
CA LYS A 270 -19.99 4.64 -8.23
C LYS A 270 -19.47 3.26 -8.63
N THR A 271 -20.33 2.34 -9.09
CA THR A 271 -19.91 0.96 -9.46
C THR A 271 -18.99 0.93 -10.67
N TYR A 272 -19.22 1.79 -11.66
CA TYR A 272 -18.34 1.94 -12.83
C TYR A 272 -16.94 2.39 -12.41
N GLN A 273 -16.88 3.39 -11.53
CA GLN A 273 -15.63 3.94 -11.03
C GLN A 273 -14.88 2.95 -10.11
N GLU A 274 -15.58 2.19 -9.28
CA GLU A 274 -15.02 1.13 -8.44
C GLU A 274 -14.35 0.05 -9.30
N THR A 275 -15.01 -0.35 -10.40
CA THR A 275 -14.47 -1.33 -11.34
C THR A 275 -13.21 -0.79 -12.05
N HIS A 276 -13.22 0.47 -12.49
CA HIS A 276 -12.04 1.10 -13.09
C HIS A 276 -10.88 1.20 -12.10
N ALA A 277 -11.18 1.56 -10.85
CA ALA A 277 -10.16 1.64 -9.82
C ALA A 277 -9.53 0.27 -9.51
N ALA A 278 -10.34 -0.80 -9.46
CA ALA A 278 -9.84 -2.16 -9.31
C ALA A 278 -8.96 -2.59 -10.50
N ASN A 279 -9.37 -2.26 -11.72
CA ASN A 279 -8.60 -2.55 -12.94
C ASN A 279 -7.25 -1.79 -12.98
N ILE A 280 -7.24 -0.51 -12.59
CA ILE A 280 -6.03 0.29 -12.51
C ILE A 280 -5.09 -0.27 -11.44
N ALA A 281 -5.61 -0.60 -10.26
CA ALA A 281 -4.82 -1.24 -9.20
C ALA A 281 -4.21 -2.55 -9.69
N THR A 282 -5.02 -3.41 -10.31
CA THR A 282 -4.57 -4.69 -10.91
C THR A 282 -3.47 -4.48 -11.94
N MET A 283 -3.64 -3.54 -12.87
CA MET A 283 -2.63 -3.20 -13.87
C MET A 283 -1.31 -2.78 -13.22
N LEU A 284 -1.37 -1.92 -12.20
CA LEU A 284 -0.17 -1.47 -11.50
C LEU A 284 0.52 -2.61 -10.76
N ILE A 285 -0.22 -3.50 -10.09
CA ILE A 285 0.33 -4.67 -9.39
C ILE A 285 1.06 -5.60 -10.38
N ILE A 286 0.43 -5.89 -11.53
CA ILE A 286 1.00 -6.77 -12.56
C ILE A 286 2.29 -6.17 -13.13
N LEU A 287 2.28 -4.88 -13.44
CA LEU A 287 3.42 -4.17 -14.05
C LEU A 287 4.46 -3.70 -13.03
N TRP A 288 4.23 -3.94 -11.74
CA TRP A 288 4.95 -3.25 -10.69
C TRP A 288 6.46 -3.48 -10.71
N LYS A 289 6.90 -4.71 -10.93
CA LYS A 289 8.33 -5.06 -11.00
C LYS A 289 9.05 -4.26 -12.09
N ASP A 290 8.40 -4.06 -13.23
CA ASP A 290 8.94 -3.26 -14.33
C ASP A 290 8.91 -1.77 -14.01
N ILE A 291 7.84 -1.28 -13.38
CA ILE A 291 7.73 0.11 -12.92
C ILE A 291 8.84 0.41 -11.89
N SER A 292 8.97 -0.41 -10.85
CA SER A 292 10.02 -0.30 -9.83
C SER A 292 11.42 -0.30 -10.45
N ARG A 293 11.67 -1.22 -11.39
CA ARG A 293 12.95 -1.29 -12.12
C ARG A 293 13.20 -0.05 -12.98
N GLN A 294 12.15 0.52 -13.59
CA GLN A 294 12.25 1.77 -14.34
C GLN A 294 12.68 2.93 -13.44
N PHE A 295 12.12 3.03 -12.24
CA PHE A 295 12.52 4.02 -11.23
C PHE A 295 13.96 3.82 -10.74
N CYS A 296 14.37 2.58 -10.46
CA CYS A 296 15.76 2.28 -10.09
C CYS A 296 16.76 2.70 -11.17
N ARG A 297 16.43 2.49 -12.46
CA ARG A 297 17.32 2.86 -13.58
C ARG A 297 17.45 4.37 -13.80
N TRP A 298 16.48 5.15 -13.36
CA TRP A 298 16.57 6.61 -13.43
C TRP A 298 17.33 7.22 -12.25
N GLU A 299 17.81 6.40 -11.30
CA GLU A 299 18.59 6.83 -10.13
C GLU A 299 17.92 7.97 -9.35
N LEU A 300 16.59 8.00 -9.33
CA LEU A 300 15.81 9.11 -8.77
C LEU A 300 15.74 9.09 -7.24
N ILE A 301 16.18 8.00 -6.60
CA ILE A 301 16.11 7.79 -5.16
C ILE A 301 17.53 7.49 -4.68
N GLU A 302 18.05 8.33 -3.79
CA GLU A 302 19.34 8.10 -3.14
C GLU A 302 19.34 6.74 -2.42
N ALA A 303 20.34 5.91 -2.70
CA ALA A 303 20.52 4.59 -2.10
C ALA A 303 20.83 4.67 -0.60
#